data_AF-A0A1C0AB07-F1
#
_entry.id   AF-A0A1C0AB07-F1
#
_cell.length_a   1.000
_cell.length_b   1.000
_cell.length_c   1.000
_cell.angle_alpha   90.00
_cell.angle_beta   90.00
_cell.angle_gamma   90.00
#
_symmetry.space_group_name_H-M   'P 1'
#
loop_
_entity.id
_entity.type
_entity.pdbx_description
1 polymer ?
#
loop_
_entity_poly.entity_id
_entity_poly.type
_entity_poly.pdbx_seq_one_letter_code
_entity_poly.pdbx_strand_id
1 'polypeptide(L)'
;MLEQIFLNSDDFIYRDIYLENSNTSSLLVCIDGMAERDLIGEHILSPLQVEDNKENNRIDLKKIKEKLVTTLEVKISGNFNQLERSLLSGNTLLFIEGYKQALMIGTTGWETRNIESPASEETIGGFCEGFVESIKTNISLIRKRAKTSKLAVELLEVSRKTRTNIALVYLKGVINQELVDEVKARIKSIDTDGIVGSAQIEQLIENHKWSIFPQILATERVDKTVCSILEGRITIIVDGIPFVLIAPVTFTIFLNSPNDYYERSITSSAMRIIRYISNLA
;
A
#
# COMPACT_ATOMS: atom_id res chain seq x y z
N MET A 1 6.90 -20.49 -2.28
CA MET A 1 7.98 -19.49 -2.43
C MET A 1 7.43 -18.08 -2.60
N LEU A 2 6.49 -17.84 -3.53
CA LEU A 2 5.81 -16.54 -3.67
C LEU A 2 4.99 -16.17 -2.43
N GLU A 3 4.26 -17.14 -1.89
CA GLU A 3 3.57 -17.02 -0.61
C GLU A 3 4.53 -16.51 0.48
N GLN A 4 5.69 -17.12 0.73
CA GLN A 4 6.59 -16.68 1.81
C GLN A 4 7.09 -15.22 1.71
N ILE A 5 7.12 -14.62 0.52
CA ILE A 5 7.58 -13.23 0.33
C ILE A 5 6.42 -12.23 0.47
N PHE A 6 5.22 -12.61 0.01
CA PHE A 6 4.04 -11.75 -0.02
C PHE A 6 3.01 -12.04 1.10
N LEU A 7 3.15 -13.14 1.85
CA LEU A 7 2.23 -13.60 2.90
C LEU A 7 2.12 -12.65 4.10
N ASN A 8 3.06 -11.73 4.26
CA ASN A 8 3.14 -10.91 5.46
C ASN A 8 2.62 -9.48 5.24
N SER A 9 1.69 -9.31 4.31
CA SER A 9 1.04 -8.04 3.99
C SER A 9 -0.40 -8.30 3.58
N ASP A 10 -1.35 -7.66 4.27
CA ASP A 10 -2.79 -7.95 4.17
C ASP A 10 -3.46 -7.33 2.93
N ASP A 11 -2.70 -6.54 2.15
CA ASP A 11 -3.16 -5.90 0.90
C ASP A 11 -2.99 -6.79 -0.34
N PHE A 12 -2.36 -7.97 -0.23
CA PHE A 12 -2.31 -8.94 -1.32
C PHE A 12 -3.57 -9.82 -1.34
N ILE A 13 -4.20 -9.90 -2.50
CA ILE A 13 -5.33 -10.80 -2.75
C ILE A 13 -4.81 -12.06 -3.44
N TYR A 14 -5.15 -13.20 -2.85
CA TYR A 14 -4.93 -14.53 -3.40
C TYR A 14 -6.30 -15.13 -3.70
N ARG A 15 -6.51 -15.60 -4.94
CA ARG A 15 -7.76 -16.23 -5.34
C ARG A 15 -7.49 -17.51 -6.10
N ASP A 16 -7.92 -18.63 -5.53
CA ASP A 16 -7.93 -19.91 -6.21
C ASP A 16 -9.02 -19.93 -7.29
N ILE A 17 -8.64 -20.44 -8.47
CA ILE A 17 -9.49 -20.57 -9.63
C ILE A 17 -9.34 -21.99 -10.16
N TYR A 18 -10.46 -22.68 -10.31
CA TYR A 18 -10.49 -23.99 -10.94
C TYR A 18 -10.80 -23.84 -12.42
N LEU A 19 -9.92 -24.37 -13.27
CA LEU A 19 -10.17 -24.44 -14.71
C LEU A 19 -10.95 -25.74 -14.99
N GLU A 20 -12.28 -25.62 -15.10
CA GLU A 20 -13.22 -26.75 -15.20
C GLU A 20 -12.84 -27.79 -16.27
N ASN A 21 -12.25 -27.34 -17.38
CA ASN A 21 -11.85 -28.20 -18.51
C ASN A 21 -10.66 -29.15 -18.24
N SER A 22 -9.98 -29.05 -17.10
CA SER A 22 -8.66 -29.69 -16.92
C SER A 22 -8.36 -30.22 -15.52
N ASN A 23 -9.28 -30.04 -14.57
CA ASN A 23 -9.05 -30.32 -13.15
C ASN A 23 -7.72 -29.73 -12.61
N THR A 24 -7.29 -28.61 -13.20
CA THR A 24 -6.00 -27.96 -12.89
C THR A 24 -6.28 -26.74 -12.02
N SER A 25 -5.64 -26.68 -10.85
CA SER A 25 -5.75 -25.54 -9.96
C SER A 25 -4.93 -24.36 -10.51
N SER A 26 -5.48 -23.16 -10.37
CA SER A 26 -4.81 -21.92 -10.74
C SER A 26 -4.91 -20.93 -9.58
N LEU A 27 -3.88 -20.11 -9.40
CA LEU A 27 -3.83 -19.09 -8.36
C LEU A 27 -3.68 -17.71 -9.02
N LEU A 28 -4.62 -16.83 -8.73
CA LEU A 28 -4.57 -15.42 -9.10
C LEU A 28 -4.04 -14.61 -7.92
N VAL A 29 -3.07 -13.74 -8.19
CA VAL A 29 -2.46 -12.86 -7.19
C VAL A 29 -2.47 -11.41 -7.69
N CYS A 30 -3.01 -10.49 -6.90
CA CYS A 30 -2.97 -9.06 -7.17
C CYS A 30 -2.87 -8.25 -5.86
N ILE A 31 -2.66 -6.94 -5.95
CA ILE A 31 -2.67 -6.03 -4.80
C ILE A 31 -4.02 -5.29 -4.79
N ASP A 32 -4.73 -5.33 -3.67
CA ASP A 32 -6.03 -4.68 -3.51
C ASP A 32 -5.89 -3.16 -3.70
N GLY A 33 -6.81 -2.56 -4.45
CA GLY A 33 -6.80 -1.13 -4.79
C GLY A 33 -5.82 -0.70 -5.89
N MET A 34 -4.88 -1.56 -6.31
CA MET A 34 -4.00 -1.28 -7.47
C MET A 34 -4.47 -1.95 -8.76
N ALA A 35 -5.16 -3.10 -8.64
CA ALA A 35 -5.74 -3.81 -9.76
C ALA A 35 -7.24 -3.53 -9.87
N GLU A 36 -7.70 -3.27 -11.09
CA GLU A 36 -9.11 -2.98 -11.38
C GLU A 36 -9.95 -4.25 -11.31
N ARG A 37 -10.91 -4.29 -10.38
CA ARG A 37 -11.74 -5.48 -10.14
C ARG A 37 -12.57 -5.86 -11.36
N ASP A 38 -13.06 -4.89 -12.10
CA ASP A 38 -13.87 -5.10 -13.30
C ASP A 38 -13.05 -5.77 -14.40
N LEU A 39 -11.80 -5.32 -14.63
CA LEU A 39 -10.88 -5.98 -15.56
C LEU A 39 -10.57 -7.43 -15.14
N ILE A 40 -10.38 -7.68 -13.83
CA ILE A 40 -10.16 -9.04 -13.34
C ILE A 40 -11.41 -9.91 -13.58
N GLY A 41 -12.59 -9.41 -13.22
CA GLY A 41 -13.85 -10.13 -13.38
C GLY A 41 -14.16 -10.46 -14.84
N GLU A 42 -14.25 -9.42 -15.68
CA GLU A 42 -14.74 -9.54 -17.05
C GLU A 42 -13.70 -10.13 -18.01
N HIS A 43 -12.42 -9.86 -17.80
CA HIS A 43 -11.37 -10.18 -18.77
C HIS A 43 -10.38 -11.24 -18.31
N ILE A 44 -10.43 -11.66 -17.04
CA ILE A 44 -9.66 -12.81 -16.55
C ILE A 44 -10.60 -13.93 -16.13
N LEU A 45 -11.53 -13.69 -15.22
CA LEU A 45 -12.36 -14.76 -14.65
C LEU A 45 -13.38 -15.29 -15.68
N SER A 46 -14.14 -14.41 -16.34
CA SER A 46 -15.15 -14.85 -17.32
C SER A 46 -14.54 -15.67 -18.47
N PRO A 47 -13.44 -15.26 -19.13
CA PRO A 47 -12.86 -16.06 -20.22
C PRO A 47 -12.28 -17.40 -19.75
N LEU A 48 -11.82 -17.50 -18.50
CA LEU A 48 -11.30 -18.75 -17.94
C LEU A 48 -12.40 -19.72 -17.52
N GLN A 49 -13.62 -19.24 -17.27
CA GLN A 49 -14.79 -20.06 -16.93
C GLN A 49 -15.59 -20.53 -18.15
N VAL A 50 -15.51 -19.83 -19.28
CA VAL A 50 -16.26 -20.23 -20.49
C VAL A 50 -15.67 -21.50 -21.10
N GLU A 51 -16.48 -22.55 -21.12
CA GLU A 51 -16.22 -23.86 -21.74
C GLU A 51 -15.71 -23.72 -23.19
N ASP A 52 -14.44 -24.03 -23.43
CA ASP A 52 -14.01 -24.47 -24.76
C ASP A 52 -14.31 -25.97 -24.90
N ASN A 53 -15.12 -26.30 -25.90
CA ASN A 53 -15.63 -27.63 -26.21
C ASN A 53 -14.59 -28.76 -25.98
N LYS A 54 -14.97 -29.71 -25.12
CA LYS A 54 -14.60 -31.15 -24.99
C LYS A 54 -13.54 -31.74 -25.94
N GLU A 55 -12.36 -31.16 -26.04
CA GLU A 55 -11.18 -31.86 -26.56
C GLU A 55 -10.14 -31.99 -25.47
N ASN A 56 -9.74 -33.23 -25.21
CA ASN A 56 -8.70 -33.73 -24.29
C ASN A 56 -7.30 -33.14 -24.55
N ASN A 57 -7.18 -31.82 -24.58
CA ASN A 57 -5.93 -31.14 -24.76
C ASN A 57 -5.44 -30.66 -23.41
N ARG A 58 -4.22 -31.09 -23.07
CA ARG A 58 -3.38 -30.43 -22.07
C ARG A 58 -3.58 -28.92 -22.21
N ILE A 59 -3.84 -28.24 -21.10
CA ILE A 59 -3.77 -26.77 -21.07
C ILE A 59 -2.46 -26.38 -21.75
N ASP A 60 -2.48 -25.33 -22.56
CA ASP A 60 -1.28 -24.69 -23.06
C ASP A 60 -1.34 -23.24 -22.60
N LEU A 61 -0.31 -22.79 -21.87
CA LEU A 61 -0.13 -21.39 -21.47
C LEU A 61 -0.30 -20.44 -22.66
N LYS A 62 0.09 -20.86 -23.88
CA LYS A 62 -0.09 -20.05 -25.09
C LYS A 62 -1.56 -19.87 -25.47
N LYS A 63 -2.39 -20.92 -25.38
CA LYS A 63 -3.83 -20.83 -25.67
C LYS A 63 -4.54 -19.93 -24.67
N ILE A 64 -4.21 -20.06 -23.38
CA ILE A 64 -4.77 -19.17 -22.35
C ILE A 64 -4.32 -17.73 -22.59
N LYS A 65 -3.04 -17.52 -22.90
CA LYS A 65 -2.53 -16.21 -23.28
C LYS A 65 -3.31 -15.66 -24.48
N GLU A 66 -3.48 -16.41 -25.56
CA GLU A 66 -4.22 -15.95 -26.75
C GLU A 66 -5.66 -15.55 -26.41
N LYS A 67 -6.35 -16.32 -25.56
CA LYS A 67 -7.70 -15.99 -25.08
C LYS A 67 -7.72 -14.65 -24.33
N LEU A 68 -6.76 -14.44 -23.42
CA LEU A 68 -6.69 -13.23 -22.57
C LEU A 68 -6.11 -11.99 -23.29
N VAL A 69 -5.22 -12.19 -24.27
CA VAL A 69 -4.59 -11.11 -25.06
C VAL A 69 -5.61 -10.34 -25.89
N THR A 70 -6.75 -10.96 -26.20
CA THR A 70 -7.83 -10.26 -26.93
C THR A 70 -8.36 -9.05 -26.16
N THR A 71 -8.15 -8.97 -24.85
CA THR A 71 -8.69 -7.88 -24.02
C THR A 71 -7.64 -7.17 -23.16
N LEU A 72 -6.56 -7.84 -22.76
CA LEU A 72 -5.53 -7.26 -21.88
C LEU A 72 -4.11 -7.51 -22.40
N GLU A 73 -3.15 -6.69 -21.98
CA GLU A 73 -1.74 -6.98 -22.23
C GLU A 73 -1.28 -8.17 -21.38
N VAL A 74 -0.85 -9.26 -22.02
CA VAL A 74 -0.39 -10.47 -21.32
C VAL A 74 1.04 -10.84 -21.70
N LYS A 75 1.89 -11.00 -20.68
CA LYS A 75 3.27 -11.47 -20.80
C LYS A 75 3.45 -12.77 -20.02
N ILE A 76 4.37 -13.63 -20.46
CA ILE A 76 4.73 -14.86 -19.74
C ILE A 76 6.14 -14.67 -19.18
N SER A 77 6.33 -14.96 -17.90
CA SER A 77 7.66 -14.98 -17.29
C SER A 77 7.79 -16.09 -16.26
N GLY A 78 8.96 -16.72 -16.23
CA GLY A 78 9.40 -17.58 -15.12
C GLY A 78 10.43 -16.90 -14.22
N ASN A 79 10.80 -15.64 -14.51
CA ASN A 79 11.77 -14.90 -13.71
C ASN A 79 11.05 -14.23 -12.54
N PHE A 80 11.39 -14.64 -11.31
CA PHE A 80 10.78 -14.11 -10.10
C PHE A 80 10.83 -12.58 -10.00
N ASN A 81 11.98 -11.95 -10.32
CA ASN A 81 12.13 -10.49 -10.24
C ASN A 81 11.21 -9.75 -11.24
N GLN A 82 10.91 -10.36 -12.39
CA GLN A 82 9.97 -9.78 -13.35
C GLN A 82 8.54 -9.90 -12.85
N LEU A 83 8.17 -11.05 -12.27
CA LEU A 83 6.84 -11.27 -11.68
C LEU A 83 6.60 -10.31 -10.51
N GLU A 84 7.56 -10.19 -9.60
CA GLU A 84 7.51 -9.27 -8.46
C GLU A 84 7.36 -7.81 -8.92
N ARG A 85 8.18 -7.34 -9.86
CA ARG A 85 8.06 -5.97 -10.40
C ARG A 85 6.72 -5.72 -11.07
N SER A 86 6.19 -6.72 -11.77
CA SER A 86 4.88 -6.63 -12.42
C SER A 86 3.76 -6.50 -11.37
N LEU A 87 3.77 -7.35 -10.35
CA LEU A 87 2.80 -7.32 -9.26
C LEU A 87 2.85 -6.00 -8.49
N LEU A 88 4.05 -5.54 -8.11
CA LEU A 88 4.26 -4.24 -7.45
C LEU A 88 3.93 -3.04 -8.34
N SER A 89 3.73 -3.24 -9.64
CA SER A 89 3.24 -2.21 -10.55
C SER A 89 1.72 -2.18 -10.65
N GLY A 90 1.01 -3.12 -10.02
CA GLY A 90 -0.46 -3.24 -10.02
C GLY A 90 -1.02 -4.23 -11.04
N ASN A 91 -0.16 -5.02 -11.69
CA ASN A 91 -0.61 -6.09 -12.59
C ASN A 91 -1.04 -7.32 -11.79
N THR A 92 -1.92 -8.11 -12.39
CA THR A 92 -2.35 -9.39 -11.85
C THR A 92 -1.42 -10.50 -12.33
N LEU A 93 -1.05 -11.41 -11.44
CA LEU A 93 -0.33 -12.63 -11.78
C LEU A 93 -1.30 -13.82 -11.77
N LEU A 94 -1.21 -14.67 -12.79
CA LEU A 94 -1.93 -15.94 -12.84
C LEU A 94 -0.92 -17.09 -12.92
N PHE A 95 -0.94 -17.93 -11.88
CA PHE A 95 -0.18 -19.17 -11.78
C PHE A 95 -1.10 -20.33 -12.12
N ILE A 96 -0.61 -21.28 -12.90
CA ILE A 96 -1.35 -22.47 -13.31
C ILE A 96 -0.53 -23.68 -12.88
N GLU A 97 -1.17 -24.61 -12.20
CA GLU A 97 -0.54 -25.85 -11.75
C GLU A 97 0.08 -26.62 -12.94
N GLY A 98 1.25 -27.20 -12.71
CA GLY A 98 2.04 -27.88 -13.74
C GLY A 98 2.98 -26.96 -14.53
N TYR A 99 2.90 -25.63 -14.38
CA TYR A 99 3.80 -24.68 -15.04
C TYR A 99 4.76 -23.99 -14.09
N LYS A 100 6.02 -23.83 -14.55
CA LYS A 100 7.05 -23.04 -13.85
C LYS A 100 7.00 -21.54 -14.19
N GLN A 101 6.12 -21.15 -15.11
CA GLN A 101 5.96 -19.79 -15.58
C GLN A 101 4.59 -19.27 -15.17
N ALA A 102 4.47 -17.96 -15.02
CA ALA A 102 3.21 -17.29 -14.71
C ALA A 102 2.86 -16.28 -15.81
N LEU A 103 1.57 -16.00 -15.93
CA LEU A 103 1.04 -14.95 -16.78
C LEU A 103 1.02 -13.64 -15.98
N MET A 104 1.61 -12.59 -16.55
CA MET A 104 1.52 -11.22 -16.06
C MET A 104 0.45 -10.52 -16.91
N ILE A 105 -0.65 -10.14 -16.29
CA ILE A 105 -1.82 -9.60 -16.96
C ILE A 105 -1.96 -8.13 -16.55
N GLY A 106 -1.98 -7.24 -17.54
CA GLY A 106 -2.14 -5.80 -17.35
C GLY A 106 -3.55 -5.48 -16.84
N THR A 107 -3.69 -5.31 -15.53
CA THR A 107 -4.95 -4.98 -14.84
C THR A 107 -4.83 -3.71 -14.01
N THR A 108 -3.78 -2.93 -14.22
CA THR A 108 -3.56 -1.67 -13.53
C THR A 108 -4.71 -0.72 -13.81
N GLY A 109 -5.52 -0.48 -12.79
CA GLY A 109 -6.47 0.62 -12.76
C GLY A 109 -6.31 1.29 -11.42
N TRP A 110 -5.60 2.41 -11.40
CA TRP A 110 -5.52 3.20 -10.19
C TRP A 110 -6.87 3.89 -9.98
N GLU A 111 -7.41 3.83 -8.77
CA GLU A 111 -8.51 4.72 -8.36
C GLU A 111 -8.00 6.17 -8.29
N THR A 112 -7.75 6.82 -9.44
CA THR A 112 -7.18 8.17 -9.52
C THR A 112 -8.21 9.28 -9.73
N ARG A 113 -9.48 8.95 -9.96
CA ARG A 113 -10.45 9.98 -10.42
C ARG A 113 -10.73 11.10 -9.40
N ASN A 114 -10.38 10.94 -8.12
CA ASN A 114 -10.70 11.92 -7.07
C ASN A 114 -9.49 12.32 -6.19
N ILE A 115 -8.25 12.06 -6.61
CA ILE A 115 -7.08 12.43 -5.78
C ILE A 115 -6.71 13.87 -6.09
N GLU A 116 -6.96 14.76 -5.14
CA GLU A 116 -6.64 16.17 -5.21
C GLU A 116 -5.32 16.49 -4.50
N SER A 117 -4.87 17.74 -4.62
CA SER A 117 -3.80 18.25 -3.77
C SER A 117 -4.25 18.25 -2.30
N PRO A 118 -3.33 18.04 -1.33
CA PRO A 118 -3.64 18.21 0.08
C PRO A 118 -4.12 19.64 0.33
N ALA A 119 -5.34 19.80 0.86
CA ALA A 119 -5.94 21.10 1.10
C ALA A 119 -5.23 21.85 2.24
N SER A 120 -4.72 21.11 3.24
CA SER A 120 -4.07 21.70 4.41
C SER A 120 -2.55 21.87 4.28
N GLU A 121 -1.92 21.22 3.29
CA GLU A 121 -0.46 21.21 3.09
C GLU A 121 -0.05 21.53 1.64
N GLU A 122 -0.65 22.57 1.04
CA GLU A 122 -0.30 23.03 -0.32
C GLU A 122 1.17 23.45 -0.44
N THR A 123 1.80 23.14 -1.58
CA THR A 123 3.18 23.54 -1.88
C THR A 123 3.33 24.32 -3.16
N ILE A 124 4.20 25.31 -3.10
CA ILE A 124 4.64 26.14 -4.23
C ILE A 124 5.37 25.30 -5.31
N GLY A 125 5.90 24.12 -4.96
CA GLY A 125 6.77 23.29 -5.81
C GLY A 125 6.09 22.25 -6.71
N GLY A 126 4.76 22.12 -6.68
CA GLY A 126 4.02 21.20 -7.56
C GLY A 126 2.89 20.43 -6.88
N PHE A 127 2.04 19.79 -7.70
CA PHE A 127 0.91 18.98 -7.28
C PHE A 127 1.40 17.72 -6.55
N CYS A 128 1.20 17.67 -5.24
CA CYS A 128 1.41 16.46 -4.44
C CYS A 128 0.06 15.76 -4.27
N GLU A 129 0.03 14.44 -4.38
CA GLU A 129 -1.19 13.67 -4.10
C GLU A 129 -1.50 13.77 -2.60
N GLY A 130 -2.73 14.18 -2.27
CA GLY A 130 -3.30 14.11 -0.93
C GLY A 130 -3.88 12.73 -0.63
N PHE A 131 -3.94 12.35 0.64
CA PHE A 131 -4.73 11.22 1.09
C PHE A 131 -6.23 11.53 1.01
N VAL A 132 -7.01 10.47 0.89
CA VAL A 132 -8.48 10.50 0.86
C VAL A 132 -9.04 9.67 2.01
N GLU A 133 -10.35 9.57 2.15
CA GLU A 133 -10.98 8.84 3.26
C GLU A 133 -10.83 7.31 3.14
N SER A 134 -10.63 6.80 1.92
CA SER A 134 -10.54 5.36 1.66
C SER A 134 -9.16 4.81 2.05
N ILE A 135 -9.16 3.91 3.04
CA ILE A 135 -7.95 3.20 3.49
C ILE A 135 -7.25 2.44 2.34
N LYS A 136 -8.02 1.81 1.46
CA LYS A 136 -7.49 1.02 0.32
C LYS A 136 -6.81 1.92 -0.71
N THR A 137 -7.41 3.06 -1.01
CA THR A 137 -6.86 4.05 -1.93
C THR A 137 -5.58 4.64 -1.36
N ASN A 138 -5.56 4.95 -0.05
CA ASN A 138 -4.36 5.47 0.63
C ASN A 138 -3.20 4.47 0.64
N ILE A 139 -3.45 3.18 0.90
CA ILE A 139 -2.43 2.12 0.79
C ILE A 139 -1.89 2.04 -0.64
N SER A 140 -2.78 2.11 -1.64
CA SER A 140 -2.41 2.07 -3.05
C SER A 140 -1.55 3.27 -3.46
N LEU A 141 -1.84 4.46 -2.93
CA LEU A 141 -1.03 5.66 -3.12
C LEU A 141 0.40 5.49 -2.60
N ILE A 142 0.55 4.91 -1.40
CA ILE A 142 1.88 4.61 -0.83
C ILE A 142 2.59 3.55 -1.67
N ARG A 143 1.92 2.44 -2.04
CA ARG A 143 2.48 1.37 -2.87
C ARG A 143 2.95 1.86 -4.25
N LYS A 144 2.20 2.78 -4.87
CA LYS A 144 2.54 3.39 -6.17
C LYS A 144 3.90 4.10 -6.13
N ARG A 145 4.24 4.72 -5.00
CA ARG A 145 5.53 5.40 -4.79
C ARG A 145 6.62 4.48 -4.22
N ALA A 146 6.26 3.58 -3.30
CA ALA A 146 7.16 2.62 -2.66
C ALA A 146 7.00 1.20 -3.24
N LYS A 147 7.51 0.99 -4.46
CA LYS A 147 7.44 -0.29 -5.19
C LYS A 147 8.44 -1.32 -4.65
N THR A 148 8.18 -1.85 -3.46
CA THR A 148 9.02 -2.87 -2.83
C THR A 148 8.18 -3.92 -2.12
N SER A 149 8.59 -5.19 -2.20
CA SER A 149 7.98 -6.31 -1.48
C SER A 149 8.21 -6.25 0.04
N LYS A 150 9.18 -5.45 0.49
CA LYS A 150 9.45 -5.25 1.91
C LYS A 150 8.46 -4.30 2.60
N LEU A 151 7.66 -3.56 1.83
CA LEU A 151 6.62 -2.72 2.38
C LEU A 151 5.50 -3.62 2.92
N ALA A 152 5.30 -3.54 4.22
CA ALA A 152 4.33 -4.29 4.98
C ALA A 152 3.06 -3.48 5.17
N VAL A 153 1.92 -4.14 5.08
CA VAL A 153 0.61 -3.61 5.45
C VAL A 153 -0.03 -4.60 6.41
N GLU A 154 -0.39 -4.16 7.61
CA GLU A 154 -1.18 -4.95 8.55
C GLU A 154 -2.51 -4.27 8.82
N LEU A 155 -3.61 -4.98 8.58
CA LEU A 155 -4.96 -4.49 8.82
C LEU A 155 -5.43 -4.91 10.22
N LEU A 156 -5.99 -3.94 10.94
CA LEU A 156 -6.52 -4.10 12.28
C LEU A 156 -7.93 -3.53 12.33
N GLU A 157 -8.82 -4.17 13.09
CA GLU A 157 -10.14 -3.64 13.42
C GLU A 157 -10.13 -3.21 14.89
N VAL A 158 -10.62 -2.00 15.17
CA VAL A 158 -10.69 -1.45 16.53
C VAL A 158 -12.06 -0.83 16.80
N SER A 159 -12.33 -0.47 18.06
CA SER A 159 -13.60 0.07 18.60
C SER A 159 -14.76 -0.93 18.68
N ARG A 160 -15.64 -0.72 19.67
CA ARG A 160 -16.71 -1.67 20.01
C ARG A 160 -17.90 -1.63 19.06
N LYS A 161 -18.32 -0.44 18.62
CA LYS A 161 -19.54 -0.26 17.84
C LYS A 161 -19.26 0.03 16.37
N THR A 162 -18.31 0.92 16.06
CA THR A 162 -18.05 1.32 14.67
C THR A 162 -17.14 0.35 13.92
N ARG A 163 -16.36 -0.49 14.62
CA ARG A 163 -15.43 -1.46 14.01
C ARG A 163 -14.54 -0.80 12.95
N THR A 164 -13.90 0.29 13.34
CA THR A 164 -13.07 1.10 12.46
C THR A 164 -11.83 0.32 12.02
N ASN A 165 -11.58 0.29 10.71
CA ASN A 165 -10.37 -0.32 10.14
C ASN A 165 -9.17 0.64 10.28
N ILE A 166 -8.03 0.07 10.65
CA ILE A 166 -6.74 0.74 10.72
C ILE A 166 -5.71 -0.07 9.96
N ALA A 167 -4.88 0.58 9.16
CA ALA A 167 -3.74 -0.04 8.50
C ALA A 167 -2.44 0.47 9.09
N LEU A 168 -1.56 -0.46 9.47
CA LEU A 168 -0.18 -0.20 9.79
C LEU A 168 0.68 -0.42 8.54
N VAL A 169 1.39 0.61 8.10
CA VAL A 169 2.24 0.57 6.91
C VAL A 169 3.67 0.91 7.31
N TYR A 170 4.61 0.03 7.01
CA TYR A 170 6.02 0.20 7.39
C TYR A 170 6.96 -0.62 6.48
N LEU A 171 8.25 -0.34 6.54
CA LEU A 171 9.26 -1.02 5.71
C LEU A 171 10.07 -2.05 6.52
N LYS A 172 9.92 -3.34 6.20
CA LYS A 172 10.64 -4.42 6.87
C LYS A 172 12.14 -4.33 6.64
N GLY A 173 12.89 -4.57 7.71
CA GLY A 173 14.35 -4.49 7.72
C GLY A 173 14.91 -3.08 7.80
N VAL A 174 14.06 -2.05 7.85
CA VAL A 174 14.46 -0.66 8.14
C VAL A 174 13.90 -0.22 9.48
N ILE A 175 12.62 -0.50 9.74
CA ILE A 175 12.01 -0.20 11.04
C ILE A 175 12.48 -1.13 12.15
N ASN A 176 12.53 -0.62 13.40
CA ASN A 176 12.66 -1.46 14.59
C ASN A 176 11.34 -2.23 14.81
N GLN A 177 11.38 -3.55 14.77
CA GLN A 177 10.19 -4.39 14.94
C GLN A 177 9.54 -4.23 16.31
N GLU A 178 10.32 -3.97 17.37
CA GLU A 178 9.79 -3.75 18.72
C GLU A 178 8.84 -2.54 18.76
N LEU A 179 9.16 -1.50 17.98
CA LEU A 179 8.30 -0.32 17.85
C LEU A 179 6.98 -0.68 17.15
N VAL A 180 7.03 -1.49 16.09
CA VAL A 180 5.82 -1.95 15.39
C VAL A 180 4.92 -2.72 16.35
N ASP A 181 5.50 -3.63 17.13
CA ASP A 181 4.77 -4.46 18.08
C ASP A 181 4.17 -3.61 19.22
N GLU A 182 4.89 -2.60 19.71
CA GLU A 182 4.40 -1.65 20.70
C GLU A 182 3.20 -0.85 20.17
N VAL A 183 3.34 -0.25 18.97
CA VAL A 183 2.27 0.52 18.32
C VAL A 183 1.05 -0.37 18.08
N LYS A 184 1.26 -1.59 17.59
CA LYS A 184 0.19 -2.57 17.37
C LYS A 184 -0.51 -2.97 18.67
N ALA A 185 0.23 -3.19 19.75
CA ALA A 185 -0.35 -3.51 21.06
C ALA A 185 -1.20 -2.35 21.59
N ARG A 186 -0.72 -1.11 21.45
CA ARG A 186 -1.46 0.10 21.84
C ARG A 186 -2.75 0.25 21.04
N ILE A 187 -2.70 0.11 19.72
CA ILE A 187 -3.89 0.18 18.86
C ILE A 187 -4.92 -0.88 19.25
N LYS A 188 -4.49 -2.12 19.50
CA LYS A 188 -5.37 -3.20 19.94
C LYS A 188 -5.98 -2.99 21.34
N SER A 189 -5.35 -2.17 22.18
CA SER A 189 -5.85 -1.82 23.51
C SER A 189 -6.90 -0.71 23.51
N ILE A 190 -7.18 -0.09 22.35
CA ILE A 190 -8.19 0.96 22.22
C ILE A 190 -9.59 0.38 22.50
N ASP A 191 -10.14 0.73 23.67
CA ASP A 191 -11.51 0.39 24.06
C ASP A 191 -12.39 1.65 24.05
N THR A 192 -12.84 2.03 22.86
CA THR A 192 -13.79 3.13 22.64
C THR A 192 -15.01 2.63 21.86
N ASP A 193 -16.14 3.34 21.97
CA ASP A 193 -17.34 2.99 21.20
C ASP A 193 -17.15 3.21 19.69
N GLY A 194 -16.36 4.20 19.32
CA GLY A 194 -15.98 4.49 17.94
C GLY A 194 -14.84 5.49 17.85
N ILE A 195 -14.38 5.73 16.63
CA ILE A 195 -13.32 6.69 16.32
C ILE A 195 -13.92 7.74 15.39
N VAL A 196 -13.88 9.00 15.82
CA VAL A 196 -14.51 10.13 15.09
C VAL A 196 -13.47 10.98 14.35
N GLY A 197 -12.20 10.91 14.75
CA GLY A 197 -11.13 11.70 14.14
C GLY A 197 -9.73 11.14 14.45
N SER A 198 -8.75 11.50 13.62
CA SER A 198 -7.36 11.02 13.72
C SER A 198 -6.68 11.47 15.01
N ALA A 199 -7.02 12.66 15.51
CA ALA A 199 -6.54 13.19 16.77
C ALA A 199 -6.90 12.32 17.99
N GLN A 200 -8.01 11.57 17.94
CA GLN A 200 -8.35 10.63 19.01
C GLN A 200 -7.37 9.46 19.05
N ILE A 201 -7.04 8.91 17.87
CA ILE A 201 -6.04 7.84 17.79
C ILE A 201 -4.69 8.37 18.24
N GLU A 202 -4.27 9.54 17.76
CA GLU A 202 -3.03 10.21 18.16
C GLU A 202 -2.85 10.20 19.69
N GLN A 203 -3.83 10.73 20.43
CA GLN A 203 -3.79 10.77 21.89
C GLN A 203 -3.78 9.40 22.58
N LEU A 204 -4.39 8.39 21.94
CA LEU A 204 -4.48 7.03 22.49
C LEU A 204 -3.19 6.23 22.29
N ILE A 205 -2.43 6.52 21.23
CA ILE A 205 -1.20 5.80 20.91
C ILE A 205 0.08 6.54 21.36
N GLU A 206 0.02 7.81 21.76
CA GLU A 206 1.16 8.57 22.30
C GLU A 206 1.84 7.89 23.51
N ASN A 207 3.18 7.87 23.51
CA ASN A 207 3.97 7.26 24.58
C ASN A 207 4.01 8.13 25.84
N HIS A 208 4.19 9.44 25.69
CA HIS A 208 4.24 10.36 26.82
C HIS A 208 3.24 11.51 26.66
N LYS A 209 2.09 11.38 27.32
CA LYS A 209 1.04 12.39 27.38
C LYS A 209 1.48 13.76 27.94
N TRP A 210 2.61 13.80 28.65
CA TRP A 210 3.19 15.00 29.25
C TRP A 210 4.35 15.58 28.42
N SER A 211 4.65 14.99 27.26
CA SER A 211 5.63 15.54 26.35
C SER A 211 5.11 16.86 25.79
N ILE A 212 5.91 17.92 25.90
CA ILE A 212 5.63 19.20 25.22
C ILE A 212 5.86 19.12 23.71
N PHE A 213 6.50 18.03 23.24
CA PHE A 213 6.75 17.79 21.82
C PHE A 213 5.84 16.67 21.31
N PRO A 214 5.19 16.87 20.15
CA PRO A 214 4.37 15.83 19.52
C PRO A 214 5.23 14.63 19.14
N GLN A 215 4.71 13.43 19.42
CA GLN A 215 5.37 12.15 19.14
C GLN A 215 4.84 11.47 17.88
N ILE A 216 3.75 12.01 17.35
CA ILE A 216 3.07 11.58 16.15
C ILE A 216 2.90 12.80 15.26
N LEU A 217 2.96 12.59 13.95
CA LEU A 217 2.72 13.62 12.96
C LEU A 217 1.55 13.22 12.09
N ALA A 218 0.47 13.99 12.12
CA ALA A 218 -0.60 13.90 11.13
C ALA A 218 -0.18 14.61 9.84
N THR A 219 -0.46 13.98 8.69
CA THR A 219 -0.22 14.59 7.37
C THR A 219 -1.21 14.12 6.33
N GLU A 220 -1.56 15.00 5.40
CA GLU A 220 -2.35 14.67 4.19
C GLU A 220 -1.44 14.20 3.05
N ARG A 221 -0.12 14.28 3.21
CA ARG A 221 0.84 14.17 2.11
C ARG A 221 1.40 12.78 1.90
N VAL A 222 1.19 12.24 0.71
CA VAL A 222 1.70 10.92 0.33
C VAL A 222 3.23 10.90 0.21
N ASP A 223 3.86 11.95 -0.35
CA ASP A 223 5.33 12.05 -0.46
C ASP A 223 6.02 11.98 0.91
N LYS A 224 5.56 12.83 1.84
CA LYS A 224 6.12 12.93 3.20
C LYS A 224 6.02 11.62 3.96
N THR A 225 4.90 10.93 3.77
CA THR A 225 4.64 9.60 4.34
C THR A 225 5.60 8.56 3.79
N VAL A 226 5.75 8.50 2.46
CA VAL A 226 6.67 7.56 1.82
C VAL A 226 8.11 7.80 2.28
N CYS A 227 8.58 9.06 2.31
CA CYS A 227 9.90 9.39 2.85
C CYS A 227 10.07 8.92 4.30
N SER A 228 9.05 9.12 5.14
CA SER A 228 9.09 8.68 6.54
C SER A 228 9.16 7.16 6.69
N ILE A 229 8.42 6.41 5.88
CA ILE A 229 8.50 4.94 5.84
C ILE A 229 9.91 4.48 5.44
N LEU A 230 10.51 5.13 4.43
CA LEU A 230 11.87 4.83 3.99
C LEU A 230 12.94 5.16 5.06
N GLU A 231 12.66 6.12 5.95
CA GLU A 231 13.50 6.46 7.11
C GLU A 231 13.27 5.54 8.32
N GLY A 232 12.44 4.50 8.20
CA GLY A 232 12.20 3.53 9.27
C GLY A 232 11.12 3.94 10.26
N ARG A 233 10.17 4.79 9.84
CA ARG A 233 8.97 5.12 10.63
C ARG A 233 7.78 4.24 10.22
N ILE A 234 6.81 4.11 11.13
CA ILE A 234 5.52 3.48 10.87
C ILE A 234 4.48 4.54 10.51
N THR A 235 3.62 4.20 9.56
CA THR A 235 2.46 4.99 9.18
C THR A 235 1.20 4.26 9.61
N ILE A 236 0.24 5.00 10.16
CA ILE A 236 -1.03 4.51 10.65
C ILE A 236 -2.12 5.23 9.83
N ILE A 237 -2.89 4.45 9.09
CA ILE A 237 -3.98 4.93 8.25
C ILE A 237 -5.28 4.54 8.93
N VAL A 238 -6.20 5.49 9.04
CA VAL A 238 -7.49 5.30 9.69
C VAL A 238 -8.57 5.43 8.62
N ASP A 239 -9.41 4.42 8.49
CA ASP A 239 -10.47 4.43 7.49
C ASP A 239 -11.49 5.54 7.79
N GLY A 240 -11.90 6.28 6.76
CA GLY A 240 -12.81 7.43 6.86
C GLY A 240 -12.13 8.77 7.09
N ILE A 241 -10.79 8.86 7.11
CA ILE A 241 -10.06 10.10 7.44
C ILE A 241 -8.99 10.40 6.37
N PRO A 242 -8.95 11.62 5.78
CA PRO A 242 -7.99 11.99 4.74
C PRO A 242 -6.60 12.39 5.29
N PHE A 243 -6.23 11.87 6.46
CA PHE A 243 -4.95 12.10 7.11
C PHE A 243 -4.35 10.77 7.57
N VAL A 244 -3.03 10.66 7.50
CA VAL A 244 -2.29 9.53 8.08
C VAL A 244 -1.43 10.02 9.23
N LEU A 245 -1.17 9.13 10.18
CA LEU A 245 -0.32 9.40 11.34
C LEU A 245 1.05 8.73 11.14
N ILE A 246 2.13 9.46 11.38
CA ILE A 246 3.51 8.96 11.29
C ILE A 246 4.10 8.90 12.69
N ALA A 247 4.70 7.76 13.05
CA ALA A 247 5.37 7.54 14.33
C ALA A 247 6.68 6.74 14.18
N PRO A 248 7.68 6.92 15.05
CA PRO A 248 7.78 8.01 16.01
C PRO A 248 8.27 9.27 15.29
N VAL A 249 7.85 10.44 15.75
CA VAL A 249 8.47 11.70 15.31
C VAL A 249 9.29 12.35 16.40
N THR A 250 10.37 12.98 15.95
CA THR A 250 11.26 13.80 16.77
C THR A 250 11.11 15.26 16.35
N PHE A 251 11.48 16.20 17.23
CA PHE A 251 11.42 17.64 16.93
C PHE A 251 12.06 18.02 15.58
N THR A 252 13.13 17.32 15.19
CA THR A 252 13.83 17.53 13.92
C THR A 252 12.95 17.34 12.69
N ILE A 253 11.88 16.54 12.74
CA ILE A 253 10.98 16.37 11.59
C ILE A 253 10.21 17.66 11.28
N PHE A 254 9.90 18.46 12.30
CA PHE A 254 9.17 19.73 12.15
C PHE A 254 10.04 20.85 11.59
N LEU A 255 11.37 20.69 11.69
CA LEU A 255 12.32 21.62 11.08
C LEU A 255 12.54 21.34 9.59
N ASN A 256 12.19 20.13 9.12
CA ASN A 256 12.27 19.76 7.72
C ASN A 256 10.98 20.16 7.01
N SER A 257 11.09 21.06 6.04
CA SER A 257 9.99 21.32 5.11
C SER A 257 10.01 20.25 4.03
N PRO A 258 8.84 19.76 3.55
CA PRO A 258 8.78 18.88 2.39
C PRO A 258 9.50 19.46 1.16
N ASN A 259 9.49 20.79 0.99
CA ASN A 259 10.22 21.48 -0.09
C ASN A 259 11.74 21.29 0.00
N ASP A 260 12.28 21.06 1.20
CA ASP A 260 13.72 20.89 1.42
C ASP A 260 14.28 19.63 0.74
N TYR A 261 13.41 18.67 0.37
CA TYR A 261 13.78 17.47 -0.40
C TYR A 261 13.83 17.72 -1.91
N TYR A 262 13.16 18.77 -2.38
CA TYR A 262 13.16 19.17 -3.79
C TYR A 262 14.26 20.21 -4.10
N GLU A 263 14.86 20.79 -3.08
CA GLU A 263 15.97 21.74 -3.21
C GLU A 263 17.36 21.08 -3.13
N ARG A 264 18.40 21.82 -3.55
CA ARG A 264 19.78 21.38 -3.38
C ARG A 264 20.11 21.22 -1.90
N SER A 265 20.90 20.20 -1.57
CA SER A 265 21.24 19.86 -0.18
C SER A 265 21.87 21.03 0.60
N ILE A 266 22.59 21.94 -0.06
CA ILE A 266 23.22 23.12 0.57
C ILE A 266 22.15 24.16 0.98
N THR A 267 21.20 24.50 0.10
CA THR A 267 20.12 25.45 0.44
C THR A 267 19.18 24.84 1.48
N SER A 268 18.82 23.57 1.32
CA SER A 268 18.05 22.79 2.30
C SER A 268 18.71 22.82 3.68
N SER A 269 20.02 22.58 3.76
CA SER A 269 20.76 22.63 5.04
C SER A 269 20.81 24.03 5.65
N ALA A 270 21.02 25.07 4.83
CA ALA A 270 21.03 26.46 5.31
C ALA A 270 19.66 26.87 5.87
N MET A 271 18.57 26.52 5.19
CA MET A 271 17.20 26.78 5.67
C MET A 271 16.91 26.02 6.98
N ARG A 272 17.35 24.76 7.11
CA ARG A 272 17.22 23.98 8.35
C ARG A 272 17.93 24.66 9.53
N ILE A 273 19.13 25.20 9.32
CA ILE A 273 19.87 25.95 10.36
C ILE A 273 19.12 27.21 10.77
N ILE A 274 18.61 27.99 9.80
CA ILE A 274 17.83 29.20 10.09
C ILE A 274 16.57 28.87 10.90
N ARG A 275 15.82 27.83 10.52
CA ARG A 275 14.63 27.39 11.26
C ARG A 275 14.99 26.91 12.66
N TYR A 276 16.12 26.21 12.83
CA TYR A 276 16.58 25.78 14.16
C TYR A 276 16.86 26.98 15.07
N ILE A 277 17.59 27.98 14.57
CA ILE A 277 17.91 29.20 15.34
C ILE A 277 16.64 29.99 15.67
N SER A 278 15.71 30.11 14.71
CA SER A 278 14.46 30.85 14.90
C SER A 278 13.51 30.23 15.92
N ASN A 279 13.52 28.91 16.10
CA ASN A 279 12.66 28.22 17.09
C ASN A 279 13.33 28.11 18.48
N LEU A 280 14.57 28.60 18.62
CA LEU A 280 15.30 28.64 19.89
C LEU A 280 15.21 30.01 20.60
N ALA A 281 14.68 31.02 19.93
CA ALA A 281 14.51 32.41 20.41
C ALA A 281 13.05 32.68 20.77
#